data_AF-A0A177QEP1-F1
#
_entry.id   AF-A0A177QEP1-F1
#
_cell.length_a   1.000
_cell.length_b   1.000
_cell.length_c   1.000
_cell.angle_alpha   90.00
_cell.angle_beta   90.00
_cell.angle_gamma   90.00
#
_symmetry.space_group_name_H-M   'P 1'
#
loop_
_entity.id
_entity.type
_entity.pdbx_description
1 polymer ?
#
loop_
_entity_poly.entity_id
_entity_poly.type
_entity_poly.pdbx_seq_one_letter_code
_entity_poly.pdbx_strand_id
1 'polypeptide(L)'
;MTDEEKLAAIRPWIDPEERVTVNFLDEQGLNAEVTDCNDVVVDLSLETRIPDIKQHISIPLRSAEVSEDPSHYTRDPDRPLKHSRLMLLINDKRPPIVY
;
A
#
# COMPACT_ATOMS: atom_id res chain seq x y z
N MET A 1 5.86 -12.75 -9.61
CA MET A 1 5.14 -13.10 -8.38
C MET A 1 3.75 -13.60 -8.74
N THR A 2 3.40 -14.77 -8.24
CA THR A 2 2.02 -15.29 -8.21
C THR A 2 1.18 -14.51 -7.18
N ASP A 3 -0.15 -14.55 -7.30
CA ASP A 3 -1.04 -13.82 -6.39
C ASP A 3 -0.83 -14.23 -4.92
N GLU A 4 -0.55 -15.51 -4.64
CA GLU A 4 -0.25 -16.05 -3.31
C GLU A 4 1.03 -15.45 -2.71
N GLU A 5 2.09 -15.28 -3.51
CA GLU A 5 3.34 -14.65 -3.06
C GLU A 5 3.13 -13.16 -2.75
N LYS A 6 2.32 -12.46 -3.55
CA LYS A 6 1.96 -11.05 -3.28
C LYS A 6 1.20 -10.94 -1.96
N LEU A 7 0.24 -11.84 -1.74
CA LEU A 7 -0.56 -11.89 -0.52
C LEU A 7 0.30 -12.15 0.73
N ALA A 8 1.23 -13.10 0.64
CA ALA A 8 2.18 -13.39 1.71
C ALA A 8 3.09 -12.19 2.02
N ALA A 9 3.45 -11.40 1.01
CA ALA A 9 4.24 -10.18 1.19
C ALA A 9 3.43 -9.01 1.76
N ILE A 10 2.13 -8.88 1.42
CA ILE A 10 1.24 -7.80 1.88
C ILE A 10 0.69 -8.07 3.28
N ARG A 11 0.36 -9.32 3.62
CA ARG A 11 -0.19 -9.72 4.92
C ARG A 11 0.52 -9.14 6.16
N PRO A 12 1.85 -9.15 6.27
CA PRO A 12 2.53 -8.58 7.44
C PRO A 12 2.38 -7.06 7.58
N TRP A 13 1.90 -6.37 6.55
CA TRP A 13 1.65 -4.92 6.50
C TRP A 13 0.19 -4.54 6.72
N ILE A 14 -0.71 -5.51 6.99
CA ILE A 14 -2.09 -5.24 7.40
C ILE A 14 -2.07 -4.73 8.84
N ASP A 15 -1.61 -3.49 8.99
CA ASP A 15 -1.44 -2.82 10.26
C ASP A 15 -1.72 -1.32 10.07
N PRO A 16 -2.62 -0.71 10.86
CA PRO A 16 -2.93 0.71 10.75
C PRO A 16 -1.75 1.63 11.14
N GLU A 17 -0.75 1.10 11.84
CA GLU A 17 0.46 1.84 12.23
C GLU A 17 1.55 1.75 11.15
N GLU A 18 1.57 0.71 10.32
CA GLU A 18 2.53 0.57 9.23
C GLU A 18 2.07 1.31 7.95
N ARG A 19 2.91 2.24 7.48
CA ARG A 19 2.69 2.99 6.23
C ARG A 19 3.37 2.29 5.07
N VAL A 20 2.62 2.07 3.99
CA VAL A 20 3.13 1.53 2.73
C VAL A 20 3.20 2.62 1.66
N THR A 21 4.11 2.48 0.71
CA THR A 21 4.15 3.34 -0.48
C THR A 21 3.21 2.81 -1.53
N VAL A 22 2.48 3.70 -2.19
CA VAL A 22 1.69 3.36 -3.36
C VAL A 22 2.09 4.28 -4.50
N ASN A 23 2.44 3.67 -5.62
CA ASN A 23 2.73 4.34 -6.87
C ASN A 23 1.65 3.99 -7.89
N PHE A 24 0.86 4.97 -8.27
CA PHE A 24 -0.03 4.88 -9.43
C PHE A 24 0.72 5.29 -10.70
N LEU A 25 0.11 4.97 -11.83
CA LEU A 25 0.62 5.36 -13.15
C LEU A 25 0.69 6.90 -13.31
N ASP A 26 -0.20 7.63 -12.64
CA ASP A 26 -0.29 9.11 -12.71
C ASP A 26 0.36 9.81 -11.50
N GLU A 27 0.48 9.12 -10.35
CA GLU A 27 0.95 9.73 -9.09
C GLU A 27 1.79 8.75 -8.27
N GLN A 28 3.01 9.13 -7.90
CA GLN A 28 3.98 8.28 -7.20
C GLN A 28 4.27 8.82 -5.79
N GLY A 29 4.67 7.92 -4.89
CA GLY A 29 5.09 8.25 -3.53
C GLY A 29 3.94 8.54 -2.58
N LEU A 30 2.75 7.98 -2.84
CA LEU A 30 1.61 8.14 -1.93
C LEU A 30 1.79 7.24 -0.72
N ASN A 31 1.44 7.76 0.45
CA ASN A 31 1.36 6.95 1.65
C ASN A 31 -0.03 6.31 1.72
N ALA A 32 -0.06 5.02 1.99
CA ALA A 32 -1.28 4.28 2.26
C ALA A 32 -1.12 3.38 3.48
N GLU A 33 -2.25 2.94 4.00
CA GLU A 33 -2.35 1.88 5.01
C GLU A 33 -3.02 0.69 4.35
N VAL A 34 -2.52 -0.52 4.58
CA VAL A 34 -3.23 -1.73 4.15
C VAL A 34 -4.28 -2.06 5.20
N THR A 35 -5.55 -1.97 4.82
CA THR A 35 -6.67 -2.26 5.75
C THR A 35 -7.09 -3.71 5.67
N ASP A 36 -7.11 -4.28 4.47
CA ASP A 36 -7.41 -5.69 4.25
C ASP A 36 -6.70 -6.20 2.99
N CYS A 37 -6.50 -7.51 2.88
CA CYS A 37 -5.95 -8.12 1.69
C CYS A 37 -6.51 -9.53 1.52
N ASN A 38 -7.22 -9.73 0.41
CA ASN A 38 -7.79 -11.00 -0.02
C ASN A 38 -7.03 -11.54 -1.24
N ASP A 39 -7.31 -12.79 -1.64
CA ASP A 39 -6.64 -13.46 -2.78
C ASP A 39 -6.87 -12.79 -4.14
N VAL A 40 -7.79 -11.83 -4.21
CA VAL A 40 -8.15 -11.16 -5.47
C VAL A 40 -7.90 -9.65 -5.41
N VAL A 41 -8.01 -9.04 -4.23
CA VAL A 41 -8.00 -7.58 -4.03
C VAL A 41 -7.25 -7.20 -2.76
N VAL A 42 -6.63 -6.02 -2.78
CA VAL A 42 -6.04 -5.36 -1.62
C VAL A 42 -6.81 -4.07 -1.33
N ASP A 43 -7.26 -3.94 -0.09
CA ASP A 43 -7.95 -2.75 0.41
C ASP A 43 -6.92 -1.82 1.07
N LEU A 44 -6.88 -0.59 0.58
CA LEU A 44 -5.88 0.41 0.91
C LEU A 44 -6.57 1.70 1.32
N SER A 45 -6.10 2.30 2.40
CA SER A 45 -6.49 3.65 2.82
C SER A 45 -5.37 4.61 2.43
N LEU A 46 -5.55 5.34 1.34
CA LEU A 46 -4.61 6.35 0.85
C LEU A 46 -4.77 7.66 1.61
N GLU A 47 -3.66 8.26 1.99
CA GLU A 47 -3.66 9.65 2.44
C GLU A 47 -3.92 10.58 1.25
N THR A 48 -4.83 11.53 1.43
CA THR A 48 -5.13 12.54 0.41
C THR A 48 -4.38 13.84 0.71
N ARG A 49 -4.39 14.78 -0.24
CA ARG A 49 -3.84 16.12 -0.01
C ARG A 49 -4.64 16.93 1.01
N ILE A 50 -5.84 16.47 1.37
CA ILE A 50 -6.66 17.15 2.36
C ILE A 50 -6.38 16.49 3.73
N PRO A 51 -5.98 17.29 4.74
CA PRO A 51 -5.82 16.80 6.10
C PRO A 51 -7.07 16.06 6.57
N ASP A 52 -6.88 14.99 7.34
CA ASP A 52 -7.95 14.17 7.94
C ASP A 52 -8.81 13.35 6.96
N ILE A 53 -8.64 13.49 5.64
CA ILE A 53 -9.37 12.70 4.65
C ILE A 53 -8.49 11.58 4.10
N LYS A 54 -8.91 10.34 4.37
CA LYS A 54 -8.35 9.11 3.79
C LYS A 54 -9.28 8.57 2.71
N GLN A 55 -8.70 8.23 1.57
CA GLN A 55 -9.41 7.60 0.45
C GLN A 55 -9.28 6.09 0.56
N HIS A 56 -10.39 5.40 0.79
CA HIS A 56 -10.44 3.93 0.82
C HIS A 56 -10.62 3.42 -0.60
N ILE A 57 -9.72 2.56 -1.05
CA ILE A 57 -9.75 1.97 -2.39
C ILE A 57 -9.51 0.47 -2.29
N SER A 58 -10.15 -0.27 -3.18
CA SER A 58 -9.92 -1.70 -3.34
C SER A 58 -9.27 -1.92 -4.71
N ILE A 59 -8.07 -2.49 -4.73
CA ILE A 59 -7.29 -2.65 -5.96
C ILE A 59 -7.09 -4.14 -6.24
N PRO A 60 -7.34 -4.63 -7.46
CA PRO A 60 -7.06 -6.00 -7.82
C PRO A 60 -5.57 -6.31 -7.71
N LEU A 61 -5.20 -7.43 -7.06
CA LEU A 61 -3.82 -7.92 -6.98
C LEU A 61 -3.21 -8.17 -8.37
N ARG A 62 -4.04 -8.38 -9.38
CA ARG A 62 -3.60 -8.49 -10.78
C ARG A 62 -3.07 -7.18 -11.35
N SER A 63 -3.62 -6.04 -10.94
CA SER A 63 -3.16 -4.71 -11.36
C SER A 63 -2.09 -4.14 -10.44
N ALA A 64 -1.89 -4.73 -9.25
CA ALA A 64 -0.89 -4.32 -8.28
C ALA A 64 0.37 -5.21 -8.35
N GLU A 65 1.53 -4.59 -8.46
CA GLU A 65 2.83 -5.21 -8.33
C GLU A 65 3.42 -4.87 -6.97
N VAL A 66 3.96 -5.89 -6.28
CA VAL A 66 4.63 -5.71 -5.00
C VAL A 66 6.10 -5.45 -5.27
N SER A 67 6.61 -4.38 -4.68
CA SER A 67 8.02 -4.01 -4.63
C SER A 67 8.37 -3.58 -3.21
N GLU A 68 9.65 -3.31 -3.00
CA GLU A 68 10.18 -2.80 -1.76
C GLU A 68 10.74 -1.41 -2.01
N ASP A 69 10.38 -0.46 -1.16
CA ASP A 69 10.97 0.88 -1.15
C ASP A 69 12.05 0.93 -0.05
N PRO A 70 13.35 0.87 -0.41
CA PRO A 70 14.45 0.92 0.55
C PRO A 70 14.74 2.35 1.05
N SER A 71 14.08 3.36 0.48
CA SER A 71 14.32 4.78 0.81
C SER A 71 13.64 5.23 2.10
N HIS A 72 12.71 4.43 2.64
CA HIS A 72 11.98 4.77 3.86
C HIS A 72 11.98 3.59 4.83
N TYR A 73 12.14 3.93 6.11
CA TYR A 73 12.14 2.97 7.21
C TYR A 73 10.77 2.99 7.90
N THR A 74 10.24 1.82 8.25
CA THR A 74 9.12 1.76 9.20
C THR A 74 9.71 1.95 10.59
N ARG A 75 9.33 3.04 11.26
CA ARG A 75 9.74 3.32 12.64
C ARG A 75 8.77 2.65 13.61
N ASP A 76 8.80 1.33 13.62
CA ASP A 76 8.04 0.51 14.56
C ASP A 76 8.90 0.30 15.82
N PRO A 77 8.49 0.76 17.01
CA PRO A 77 9.26 0.61 18.25
C PRO A 77 9.19 -0.80 18.85
N ASP A 78 8.23 -1.62 18.44
CA ASP A 78 8.03 -3.00 18.92
C ASP A 78 8.65 -4.05 17.98
N ARG A 79 8.91 -3.69 16.72
CA ARG A 79 9.57 -4.56 15.74
C ARG A 79 11.01 -4.13 15.45
N PRO A 80 11.94 -5.06 15.14
CA PRO A 80 13.27 -4.68 14.67
C PRO A 80 13.16 -3.78 13.44
N LEU A 81 13.94 -2.69 13.42
CA LEU A 81 13.91 -1.64 12.40
C LEU A 81 13.97 -2.25 11.00
N LYS A 82 12.85 -2.23 10.26
CA LYS A 82 12.82 -2.67 8.86
C LYS A 82 13.34 -1.54 8.00
N HIS A 83 14.46 -1.79 7.32
CA HIS A 83 15.13 -0.85 6.42
C HIS A 83 14.42 -0.67 5.06
N SER A 84 13.28 -1.32 4.86
CA SER A 84 12.48 -1.26 3.63
C SER A 84 11.00 -1.22 4.00
N ARG A 85 10.22 -0.40 3.29
CA ARG A 85 8.75 -0.42 3.34
C ARG A 85 8.16 -1.15 2.14
N LEU A 86 6.97 -1.73 2.30
CA LEU A 86 6.21 -2.26 1.16
C LEU A 86 5.91 -1.14 0.18
N MET A 87 6.14 -1.39 -1.10
CA MET A 87 5.76 -0.51 -2.19
C MET A 87 4.82 -1.25 -3.13
N LEU A 88 3.63 -0.71 -3.35
CA LEU A 88 2.67 -1.22 -4.31
C LEU A 88 2.72 -0.35 -5.56
N LEU A 89 3.14 -0.92 -6.69
CA LEU A 89 3.00 -0.28 -7.99
C LEU A 89 1.68 -0.71 -8.61
N ILE A 90 0.80 0.25 -8.85
CA ILE A 90 -0.50 0.02 -9.43
C ILE A 90 -0.43 0.50 -10.88
N ASN A 91 -0.61 -0.44 -11.83
CA ASN A 91 -0.64 -0.16 -13.27
C ASN A 91 -1.96 0.47 -13.73
N ASP A 92 -2.64 1.17 -12.83
CA ASP A 92 -3.90 1.86 -13.06
C ASP A 92 -3.76 3.33 -12.63
N LYS A 93 -4.65 4.17 -13.15
CA LYS A 93 -4.72 5.57 -12.72
C LYS A 93 -5.32 5.64 -11.32
N ARG A 94 -4.87 6.62 -10.52
CA ARG A 94 -5.46 6.88 -9.21
C ARG A 94 -6.97 7.12 -9.38
N PRO A 95 -7.84 6.36 -8.70
CA PRO A 95 -9.27 6.58 -8.77
C PRO A 95 -9.60 7.99 -8.25
N PRO A 96 -10.56 8.71 -8.88
CA PRO A 96 -10.93 10.04 -8.45
C PRO A 96 -11.44 10.01 -7.01
N ILE A 97 -11.08 11.02 -6.21
CA ILE A 97 -11.60 11.19 -4.87
C ILE A 97 -13.06 11.63 -5.01
N VAL A 98 -13.99 10.72 -4.72
CA VAL A 98 -15.43 11.01 -4.71
C VAL A 98 -15.79 11.44 -3.27
N TYR A 99 -16.34 12.65 -3.13
CA TYR A 99 -16.75 13.25 -1.86
C TYR A 99 -18.27 13.22 -1.71
#